data_AF-A0A8K0VWZ1-F1
#
_entry.id   AF-A0A8K0VWZ1-F1
#
_cell.length_a   1.000
_cell.length_b   1.000
_cell.length_c   1.000
_cell.angle_alpha   90.00
_cell.angle_beta   90.00
_cell.angle_gamma   90.00
#
_symmetry.space_group_name_H-M   'P 1'
#
loop_
_entity.id
_entity.type
_entity.pdbx_description
1 polymer ?
#
loop_
_entity_poly.entity_id
_entity_poly.type
_entity_poly.pdbx_seq_one_letter_code
_entity_poly.pdbx_strand_id
1 'polypeptide(L)'
;WLNRCLNGHAGCHHEANGQSPLPTRAIWVGDTDDDVRLVNSEGLSAPYVCLSYKWGGYIPDCITKTESLQRNLTQLEWSKLPQLFQDVIHLTRALRIRYLWIDSVCIVQDDKSDWAKEGTQMAAYYGNAFITIAAVRAETPEESLFSQSAAQDVPHEIVPLNPQCIPGRVFVRLGKPHDNDWKALDRSTTPLLTRAWVYQERLLSARVLSFTATELVWECTEDTTCQCVLDNHTPGAPAHLVSKWHWPSIAHEEQTVYPKKVFSNLLLSTPTPSLQQRMHAWYNLVNQYSVLHLSYGTDKLMALSGIAKEMHRIRSSTRYLAGLWEDTLLPDLCWNSSNKGTSNNGTALKSGEYRAPSWSWAAVDHRFG
;
A
#
# COMPACT_ATOMS: atom_id res chain seq x y z
N TRP A 1 16.75 -0.21 -5.18
CA TRP A 1 15.69 -1.24 -5.32
C TRP A 1 14.94 -1.20 -6.65
N LEU A 2 14.42 -0.05 -7.10
CA LEU A 2 13.68 0.07 -8.36
C LEU A 2 14.38 -0.58 -9.57
N ASN A 3 15.66 -0.24 -9.83
CA ASN A 3 16.43 -0.84 -10.93
C ASN A 3 16.55 -2.37 -10.82
N ARG A 4 16.68 -2.93 -9.61
CA ARG A 4 16.72 -4.39 -9.42
C ARG A 4 15.40 -5.03 -9.83
N CYS A 5 14.30 -4.45 -9.37
CA CYS A 5 12.97 -4.92 -9.71
C CYS A 5 12.71 -4.84 -11.23
N LEU A 6 13.01 -3.70 -11.86
CA LEU A 6 12.77 -3.50 -13.30
C LEU A 6 13.63 -4.38 -14.20
N ASN A 7 14.79 -4.84 -13.74
CA ASN A 7 15.72 -5.63 -14.56
C ASN A 7 15.79 -7.12 -14.16
N GLY A 8 15.17 -7.51 -13.04
CA GLY A 8 15.36 -8.85 -12.48
C GLY A 8 14.10 -9.57 -12.00
N HIS A 9 12.95 -8.91 -11.90
CA HIS A 9 11.71 -9.53 -11.38
C HIS A 9 10.68 -9.73 -12.51
N ALA A 10 10.52 -10.98 -12.94
CA ALA A 10 9.63 -11.39 -14.04
C ALA A 10 8.16 -10.99 -13.83
N GLY A 11 7.62 -11.29 -12.65
CA GLY A 11 6.29 -10.93 -12.18
C GLY A 11 6.10 -9.44 -11.91
N CYS A 12 7.13 -8.61 -12.08
CA CYS A 12 7.03 -7.15 -12.09
C CYS A 12 7.06 -6.57 -13.52
N HIS A 13 7.41 -7.34 -14.55
CA HIS A 13 7.61 -6.82 -15.91
C HIS A 13 6.34 -6.54 -16.70
N HIS A 14 5.16 -6.92 -16.23
CA HIS A 14 3.90 -6.60 -16.93
C HIS A 14 3.69 -5.09 -17.15
N GLU A 15 4.39 -4.25 -16.38
CA GLU A 15 4.42 -2.79 -16.48
C GLU A 15 5.73 -2.22 -17.07
N ALA A 16 6.71 -3.08 -17.41
CA ALA A 16 8.08 -2.66 -17.74
C ALA A 16 8.21 -1.90 -19.07
N ASN A 17 7.19 -1.95 -19.94
CA ASN A 17 7.17 -1.12 -21.15
C ASN A 17 6.89 0.36 -20.84
N GLY A 18 6.64 0.73 -19.58
CA GLY A 18 6.51 2.12 -19.14
C GLY A 18 5.26 2.83 -19.67
N GLN A 19 4.29 2.10 -20.19
CA GLN A 19 3.03 2.64 -20.70
C GLN A 19 1.87 1.88 -20.06
N SER A 20 1.40 2.42 -18.95
CA SER A 20 0.17 2.00 -18.30
C SER A 20 -0.94 2.99 -18.63
N PRO A 21 -2.20 2.55 -18.78
CA PRO A 21 -3.33 3.47 -18.88
C PRO A 21 -3.33 4.43 -17.70
N LEU A 22 -3.38 5.73 -18.00
CA LEU A 22 -3.50 6.75 -16.96
C LEU A 22 -4.92 6.73 -16.36
N PRO A 23 -5.08 7.18 -15.10
CA PRO A 23 -6.39 7.45 -14.53
C PRO A 23 -7.18 8.47 -15.36
N THR A 24 -8.51 8.58 -15.14
CA THR A 24 -9.36 9.58 -15.83
C THR A 24 -8.76 10.98 -15.73
N ARG A 25 -8.24 11.31 -14.54
CA ARG A 25 -7.50 12.53 -14.26
C ARG A 25 -6.24 12.22 -13.46
N ALA A 26 -5.17 12.93 -13.74
CA ALA A 26 -3.90 12.84 -13.03
C ALA A 26 -3.31 14.24 -12.83
N ILE A 27 -2.44 14.39 -11.84
CA ILE A 27 -1.64 15.59 -11.63
C ILE A 27 -0.46 15.53 -12.60
N TRP A 28 -0.34 16.52 -13.47
CA TRP A 28 0.88 16.79 -14.22
C TRP A 28 1.84 17.56 -13.30
N VAL A 29 3.01 16.97 -12.99
CA VAL A 29 3.95 17.57 -12.03
C VAL A 29 4.88 18.63 -12.63
N GLY A 30 4.92 18.77 -13.95
CA GLY A 30 5.74 19.78 -14.62
C GLY A 30 7.24 19.74 -14.30
N ASP A 31 7.96 20.79 -14.69
CA ASP A 31 9.37 21.00 -14.36
C ASP A 31 9.54 22.02 -13.23
N THR A 32 8.58 22.94 -13.09
CA THR A 32 8.55 23.98 -12.07
C THR A 32 7.28 23.88 -11.22
N ASP A 33 7.29 24.53 -10.07
CA ASP A 33 6.15 24.56 -9.13
C ASP A 33 4.92 25.26 -9.73
N ASP A 34 5.14 26.18 -10.67
CA ASP A 34 4.06 26.88 -11.38
C ASP A 34 3.35 26.00 -12.43
N ASP A 35 3.98 24.91 -12.87
CA ASP A 35 3.43 24.02 -13.90
C ASP A 35 2.44 22.98 -13.35
N VAL A 36 2.41 22.80 -12.03
CA VAL A 36 1.65 21.72 -11.39
C VAL A 36 0.16 21.96 -11.59
N ARG A 37 -0.54 20.98 -12.15
CA ARG A 37 -1.99 21.09 -12.43
C ARG A 37 -2.63 19.72 -12.58
N LEU A 38 -3.93 19.67 -12.38
CA LEU A 38 -4.75 18.52 -12.77
C LEU A 38 -4.89 18.51 -14.29
N VAL A 39 -4.87 17.33 -14.90
CA VAL A 39 -5.15 17.15 -16.33
C VAL A 39 -6.15 16.02 -16.54
N ASN A 40 -6.99 16.16 -17.57
CA ASN A 40 -7.77 15.04 -18.08
C ASN A 40 -6.81 14.12 -18.86
N SER A 41 -6.67 12.89 -18.39
CA SER A 41 -5.70 11.91 -18.91
C SER A 41 -6.37 10.64 -19.45
N GLU A 42 -7.69 10.64 -19.54
CA GLU A 42 -8.45 9.54 -20.13
C GLU A 42 -7.96 9.20 -21.55
N GLY A 43 -7.70 7.91 -21.79
CA GLY A 43 -7.18 7.41 -23.07
C GLY A 43 -5.68 7.59 -23.29
N LEU A 44 -4.97 8.24 -22.37
CA LEU A 44 -3.50 8.36 -22.41
C LEU A 44 -2.82 7.19 -21.68
N SER A 45 -1.58 6.90 -22.08
CA SER A 45 -0.73 5.90 -21.42
C SER A 45 0.64 6.48 -21.12
N ALA A 46 1.07 6.39 -19.87
CA ALA A 46 2.36 6.89 -19.39
C ALA A 46 2.69 6.24 -18.03
N PRO A 47 3.96 6.25 -17.58
CA PRO A 47 4.24 5.87 -16.20
C PRO A 47 3.69 6.95 -15.27
N TYR A 48 3.12 6.53 -14.15
CA TYR A 48 2.62 7.44 -13.12
C TYR A 48 2.86 6.87 -11.73
N VAL A 49 2.88 7.78 -10.75
CA VAL A 49 2.99 7.47 -9.34
C VAL A 49 1.59 7.53 -8.72
N CYS A 50 1.27 6.60 -7.82
CA CYS A 50 0.14 6.76 -6.89
C CYS A 50 0.66 7.16 -5.51
N LEU A 51 -0.08 8.03 -4.81
CA LEU A 51 0.15 8.31 -3.39
C LEU A 51 -0.89 7.56 -2.53
N SER A 52 -0.40 6.68 -1.66
CA SER A 52 -1.19 6.13 -0.56
C SER A 52 -0.89 6.90 0.72
N TYR A 53 -1.90 7.58 1.27
CA TYR A 53 -1.74 8.42 2.45
C TYR A 53 -3.02 8.48 3.29
N LYS A 54 -2.90 8.96 4.53
CA LYS A 54 -4.05 9.21 5.41
C LYS A 54 -4.46 10.67 5.24
N TRP A 55 -5.74 10.89 4.94
CA TRP A 55 -6.29 12.25 4.80
C TRP A 55 -6.31 12.99 6.16
N GLY A 56 -6.57 12.26 7.24
CA GLY A 56 -6.79 12.85 8.55
C GLY A 56 -8.14 13.56 8.65
N GLY A 57 -8.30 14.40 9.68
CA GLY A 57 -9.45 15.30 9.82
C GLY A 57 -9.31 16.61 9.03
N TYR A 58 -8.19 16.78 8.34
CA TYR A 58 -7.85 17.99 7.59
C TYR A 58 -8.30 17.85 6.12
N ILE A 59 -8.88 18.92 5.56
CA ILE A 59 -9.33 18.99 4.17
C ILE A 59 -8.48 20.05 3.47
N PRO A 60 -7.44 19.67 2.71
CA PRO A 60 -6.63 20.61 1.95
C PRO A 60 -7.43 21.46 0.95
N ASP A 61 -7.01 22.71 0.76
CA ASP A 61 -7.59 23.62 -0.25
C ASP A 61 -7.43 23.13 -1.70
N CYS A 62 -6.46 22.25 -1.93
CA CYS A 62 -6.18 21.65 -3.23
C CYS A 62 -7.10 20.46 -3.57
N ILE A 63 -7.97 20.03 -2.66
CA ILE A 63 -8.98 19.00 -2.95
C ILE A 63 -9.88 19.46 -4.09
N THR A 64 -10.19 18.52 -4.98
CA THR A 64 -11.06 18.80 -6.12
C THR A 64 -12.52 18.62 -5.73
N LYS A 65 -13.26 19.73 -5.82
CA LYS A 65 -14.72 19.80 -5.76
C LYS A 65 -15.21 20.35 -7.09
N THR A 66 -16.52 20.27 -7.32
CA THR A 66 -17.16 20.76 -8.54
C THR A 66 -16.77 22.23 -8.83
N GLU A 67 -16.74 23.07 -7.80
CA GLU A 67 -16.37 24.49 -7.90
C GLU A 67 -14.87 24.72 -8.14
N SER A 68 -14.00 23.84 -7.63
CA SER A 68 -12.54 24.01 -7.72
C SER A 68 -11.92 23.27 -8.91
N LEU A 69 -12.69 22.44 -9.61
CA LEU A 69 -12.21 21.62 -10.73
C LEU A 69 -11.54 22.46 -11.82
N GLN A 70 -12.19 23.51 -12.32
CA GLN A 70 -11.63 24.34 -13.39
C GLN A 70 -10.35 25.07 -12.96
N ARG A 71 -10.30 25.51 -11.70
CA ARG A 71 -9.10 26.10 -11.10
C ARG A 71 -7.96 25.08 -11.06
N ASN A 72 -8.22 23.89 -10.52
CA ASN A 72 -7.23 22.82 -10.38
C ASN A 72 -6.74 22.30 -11.75
N LEU A 73 -7.58 22.32 -12.79
CA LEU A 73 -7.19 22.02 -14.18
C LEU A 73 -6.26 23.08 -14.79
N THR A 74 -6.37 24.32 -14.32
CA THR A 74 -5.50 25.42 -14.77
C THR A 74 -4.16 25.36 -14.04
N GLN A 75 -4.22 25.34 -12.71
CA GLN A 75 -3.05 25.30 -11.84
C GLN A 75 -3.43 24.81 -10.44
N LEU A 76 -2.57 23.98 -9.86
CA LEU A 76 -2.56 23.70 -8.43
C LEU A 76 -1.53 24.63 -7.79
N GLU A 77 -2.01 25.68 -7.14
CA GLU A 77 -1.15 26.68 -6.51
C GLU A 77 -0.24 26.02 -5.47
N TRP A 78 1.08 26.06 -5.69
CA TRP A 78 2.07 25.34 -4.89
C TRP A 78 1.98 25.66 -3.40
N SER A 79 1.78 26.94 -3.06
CA SER A 79 1.61 27.43 -1.68
C SER A 79 0.42 26.80 -0.93
N LYS A 80 -0.58 26.29 -1.67
CA LYS A 80 -1.78 25.64 -1.13
C LYS A 80 -1.68 24.12 -1.11
N LEU A 81 -0.62 23.54 -1.67
CA LEU A 81 -0.36 22.12 -1.56
C LEU A 81 0.15 21.80 -0.16
N PRO A 82 -0.42 20.82 0.53
CA PRO A 82 0.15 20.30 1.78
C PRO A 82 1.59 19.81 1.58
N GLN A 83 2.39 19.84 2.65
CA GLN A 83 3.79 19.44 2.61
C GLN A 83 3.99 18.04 2.04
N LEU A 84 3.12 17.08 2.38
CA LEU A 84 3.19 15.72 1.87
C LEU A 84 3.09 15.68 0.34
N PHE A 85 2.20 16.48 -0.24
CA PHE A 85 1.97 16.48 -1.68
C PHE A 85 3.15 17.13 -2.41
N GLN A 86 3.71 18.21 -1.85
CA GLN A 86 4.94 18.84 -2.36
C GLN A 86 6.11 17.84 -2.38
N ASP A 87 6.32 17.12 -1.27
CA ASP A 87 7.39 16.12 -1.16
C ASP A 87 7.23 14.98 -2.18
N VAL A 88 6.00 14.51 -2.37
CA VAL A 88 5.69 13.45 -3.34
C VAL A 88 5.84 13.95 -4.78
N ILE A 89 5.50 15.21 -5.07
CA ILE A 89 5.76 15.82 -6.38
C ILE A 89 7.27 15.90 -6.64
N HIS A 90 8.07 16.35 -5.67
CA HIS A 90 9.53 16.35 -5.79
C HIS A 90 10.09 14.94 -6.04
N LEU A 91 9.62 13.95 -5.29
CA LEU A 91 10.02 12.56 -5.48
C LEU A 91 9.62 12.03 -6.86
N THR A 92 8.42 12.36 -7.34
CA THR A 92 7.90 11.98 -8.66
C THR A 92 8.79 12.54 -9.77
N ARG A 93 9.16 13.83 -9.68
CA ARG A 93 10.12 14.47 -10.60
C ARG A 93 11.50 13.81 -10.53
N ALA A 94 12.00 13.50 -9.33
CA ALA A 94 13.28 12.83 -9.13
C ALA A 94 13.33 11.41 -9.74
N LEU A 95 12.19 10.71 -9.75
CA LEU A 95 12.00 9.43 -10.44
C LEU A 95 11.86 9.57 -11.97
N ARG A 96 11.88 10.79 -12.50
CA ARG A 96 11.65 11.13 -13.92
C ARG A 96 10.28 10.68 -14.43
N ILE A 97 9.28 10.73 -13.56
CA ILE A 97 7.88 10.46 -13.87
C ILE A 97 7.12 11.79 -13.88
N ARG A 98 6.14 11.93 -14.78
CA ARG A 98 5.44 13.22 -15.01
C ARG A 98 4.01 13.25 -14.48
N TYR A 99 3.46 12.10 -14.12
CA TYR A 99 2.08 11.95 -13.67
C TYR A 99 2.05 11.40 -12.25
N LEU A 100 1.22 12.03 -11.43
CA LEU A 100 0.95 11.64 -10.05
C LEU A 100 -0.57 11.52 -9.86
N TRP A 101 -1.00 10.49 -9.18
CA TRP A 101 -2.40 10.30 -8.80
C TRP A 101 -2.54 10.38 -7.27
N ILE A 102 -3.41 11.30 -6.84
CA ILE A 102 -3.81 11.50 -5.45
C ILE A 102 -5.34 11.51 -5.46
N ASP A 103 -5.98 10.58 -4.75
CA ASP A 103 -7.43 10.39 -4.74
C ASP A 103 -8.20 11.70 -4.48
N SER A 104 -7.80 12.46 -3.46
CA SER A 104 -8.44 13.71 -3.05
C SER A 104 -8.36 14.84 -4.08
N VAL A 105 -7.39 14.77 -4.99
CA VAL A 105 -7.16 15.79 -6.04
C VAL A 105 -7.68 15.30 -7.40
N CYS A 106 -7.62 14.00 -7.68
CA CYS A 106 -7.97 13.43 -8.99
C CYS A 106 -9.44 13.01 -9.10
N ILE A 107 -10.16 12.92 -7.98
CA ILE A 107 -11.59 12.61 -7.89
C ILE A 107 -12.35 13.85 -7.42
N VAL A 108 -13.52 14.11 -8.01
CA VAL A 108 -14.39 15.22 -7.62
C VAL A 108 -15.19 14.79 -6.38
N GLN A 109 -14.80 15.30 -5.20
CA GLN A 109 -15.22 14.74 -3.91
C GLN A 109 -16.69 14.97 -3.55
N ASP A 110 -17.32 16.00 -4.12
CA ASP A 110 -18.72 16.36 -3.90
C ASP A 110 -19.66 15.81 -5.00
N ASP A 111 -19.13 15.12 -6.01
CA ASP A 111 -19.90 14.46 -7.07
C ASP A 111 -19.99 12.94 -6.82
N LYS A 112 -21.19 12.48 -6.44
CA LYS A 112 -21.45 11.05 -6.18
C LYS A 112 -21.29 10.17 -7.43
N SER A 113 -21.58 10.70 -8.62
CA SER A 113 -21.43 9.94 -9.87
C SER A 113 -19.97 9.76 -10.22
N ASP A 114 -19.18 10.83 -10.07
CA ASP A 114 -17.73 10.80 -10.26
C ASP A 114 -17.09 9.84 -9.26
N TRP A 115 -17.40 9.98 -7.96
CA TRP A 115 -16.89 9.07 -6.92
C TRP A 115 -17.24 7.60 -7.19
N ALA A 116 -18.47 7.30 -7.62
CA ALA A 116 -18.87 5.93 -7.93
C ALA A 116 -18.08 5.33 -9.10
N LYS A 117 -17.79 6.12 -10.15
CA LYS A 117 -16.96 5.70 -11.28
C LYS A 117 -15.51 5.48 -10.83
N GLU A 118 -14.91 6.48 -10.20
CA GLU A 118 -13.50 6.45 -9.79
C GLU A 118 -13.24 5.40 -8.69
N GLY A 119 -14.16 5.22 -7.75
CA GLY A 119 -14.08 4.23 -6.68
C GLY A 119 -13.99 2.79 -7.21
N THR A 120 -14.72 2.47 -8.28
CA THR A 120 -14.62 1.16 -8.93
C THR A 120 -13.30 0.94 -9.67
N GLN A 121 -12.60 2.01 -10.02
CA GLN A 121 -11.35 2.00 -10.76
C GLN A 121 -10.11 2.04 -9.86
N MET A 122 -10.25 2.32 -8.55
CA MET A 122 -9.13 2.43 -7.61
C MET A 122 -8.17 1.23 -7.69
N ALA A 123 -8.71 0.02 -7.73
CA ALA A 123 -7.92 -1.20 -7.88
C ALA A 123 -7.02 -1.17 -9.13
N ALA A 124 -7.56 -0.67 -10.26
CA ALA A 124 -6.82 -0.53 -11.50
C ALA A 124 -5.81 0.63 -11.44
N TYR A 125 -6.12 1.73 -10.77
CA TYR A 125 -5.17 2.85 -10.63
C TYR A 125 -3.93 2.45 -9.82
N TYR A 126 -4.11 1.78 -8.68
CA TYR A 126 -2.97 1.26 -7.93
C TYR A 126 -2.26 0.13 -8.68
N GLY A 127 -3.02 -0.80 -9.27
CA GLY A 127 -2.45 -1.94 -9.98
C GLY A 127 -1.78 -1.64 -11.32
N ASN A 128 -1.96 -0.45 -11.89
CA ASN A 128 -1.29 -0.01 -13.11
C ASN A 128 -0.22 1.07 -12.84
N ALA A 129 -0.11 1.58 -11.62
CA ALA A 129 0.87 2.59 -11.26
C ALA A 129 2.29 2.02 -11.36
N PHE A 130 3.22 2.81 -11.88
CA PHE A 130 4.63 2.40 -11.98
C PHE A 130 5.23 2.12 -10.60
N ILE A 131 4.87 2.96 -9.62
CA ILE A 131 5.18 2.80 -8.21
C ILE A 131 4.15 3.54 -7.36
N THR A 132 3.79 2.95 -6.23
CA THR A 132 3.00 3.61 -5.18
C THR A 132 3.94 4.10 -4.07
N ILE A 133 3.85 5.38 -3.74
CA ILE A 133 4.52 5.98 -2.58
C ILE A 133 3.55 5.90 -1.40
N ALA A 134 3.94 5.22 -0.33
CA ALA A 134 3.12 5.06 0.86
C ALA A 134 3.67 5.91 2.01
N ALA A 135 2.93 6.94 2.39
CA ALA A 135 3.26 7.83 3.51
C ALA A 135 2.86 7.18 4.85
N VAL A 136 3.54 6.08 5.20
CA VAL A 136 3.11 5.17 6.28
C VAL A 136 2.98 5.87 7.63
N ARG A 137 3.91 6.77 7.94
CA ARG A 137 3.96 7.48 9.23
C ARG A 137 3.03 8.70 9.34
N ALA A 138 2.61 9.29 8.22
CA ALA A 138 1.94 10.58 8.21
C ALA A 138 0.48 10.42 8.64
N GLU A 139 0.03 11.16 9.65
CA GLU A 139 -1.36 11.18 10.09
C GLU A 139 -2.24 12.06 9.21
N THR A 140 -1.65 13.14 8.69
CA THR A 140 -2.30 14.14 7.82
C THR A 140 -1.37 14.51 6.66
N PRO A 141 -1.89 15.10 5.57
CA PRO A 141 -1.06 15.56 4.45
C PRO A 141 -0.23 16.81 4.77
N GLU A 142 -0.44 17.47 5.91
CA GLU A 142 0.39 18.62 6.34
C GLU A 142 1.78 18.19 6.82
N GLU A 143 1.95 16.92 7.19
CA GLU A 143 3.25 16.38 7.55
C GLU A 143 4.12 16.15 6.31
N SER A 144 5.44 16.24 6.47
CA SER A 144 6.38 15.84 5.42
C SER A 144 6.26 14.34 5.10
N LEU A 145 6.68 13.92 3.91
CA LEU A 145 6.95 12.52 3.57
C LEU A 145 8.21 12.01 4.29
N PHE A 146 9.22 12.86 4.42
CA PHE A 146 10.55 12.49 4.91
C PHE A 146 10.59 12.57 6.43
N SER A 147 10.94 11.47 7.12
CA SER A 147 11.16 11.51 8.56
C SER A 147 12.53 12.13 8.89
N GLN A 148 12.61 12.80 10.04
CA GLN A 148 13.89 13.02 10.70
C GLN A 148 14.15 11.81 11.59
N SER A 149 15.33 11.20 11.46
CA SER A 149 15.72 10.10 12.35
C SER A 149 15.75 10.61 13.80
N ALA A 150 15.03 9.92 14.69
CA ALA A 150 15.16 10.18 16.12
C ALA A 150 16.62 10.00 16.54
N ALA A 151 17.06 10.67 17.60
CA ALA A 151 18.46 10.62 18.04
C ALA A 151 18.97 9.19 18.27
N GLN A 152 18.10 8.29 18.76
CA GLN A 152 18.40 6.87 18.95
C GLN A 152 18.62 6.06 17.65
N ASP A 153 18.23 6.62 16.50
CA ASP A 153 18.24 5.95 15.20
C ASP A 153 19.37 6.44 14.31
N VAL A 154 20.03 7.53 14.72
CA VAL A 154 21.24 8.05 14.09
C VAL A 154 22.36 7.04 14.32
N PRO A 155 23.03 6.55 13.26
CA PRO A 155 24.16 5.65 13.42
C PRO A 155 25.31 6.30 14.21
N HIS A 156 25.81 5.62 15.23
CA HIS A 156 26.95 6.04 16.04
C HIS A 156 28.25 5.50 15.43
N GLU A 157 29.24 6.38 15.26
CA GLU A 157 30.57 5.98 14.83
C GLU A 157 31.31 5.24 15.96
N ILE A 158 31.75 4.01 15.70
CA ILE A 158 32.66 3.28 16.58
C ILE A 158 34.09 3.66 16.22
N VAL A 159 34.80 4.21 17.20
CA VAL A 159 36.24 4.49 17.08
C VAL A 159 37.01 3.25 17.55
N PRO A 160 37.90 2.68 16.72
CA PRO A 160 38.70 1.52 17.13
C PRO A 160 39.64 1.91 18.27
N LEU A 161 39.64 1.10 19.34
CA LEU A 161 40.56 1.27 20.48
C LEU A 161 41.99 0.82 20.14
N ASN A 162 42.13 -0.04 19.13
CA ASN A 162 43.41 -0.60 18.72
C ASN A 162 43.96 0.20 17.51
N PRO A 163 45.13 0.86 17.64
CA PRO A 163 45.75 1.63 16.55
C PRO A 163 46.21 0.79 15.35
N GLN A 164 46.31 -0.54 15.52
CA GLN A 164 46.64 -1.50 14.46
C GLN A 164 45.41 -2.00 13.69
N CYS A 165 44.19 -1.54 14.04
CA CYS A 165 42.99 -1.85 13.25
C CYS A 165 43.10 -1.30 11.82
N ILE A 166 42.47 -2.01 10.88
CA ILE A 166 42.36 -1.58 9.49
C ILE A 166 41.67 -0.20 9.47
N PRO A 167 42.20 0.79 8.74
CA PRO A 167 41.55 2.08 8.57
C PRO A 167 40.12 1.92 8.04
N GLY A 168 39.15 2.49 8.74
CA GLY A 168 37.75 2.42 8.35
C GLY A 168 36.85 3.13 9.35
N ARG A 169 35.69 3.60 8.88
CA ARG A 169 34.65 4.17 9.73
C ARG A 169 33.54 3.15 9.86
N VAL A 170 33.29 2.69 11.08
CA VAL A 170 32.20 1.76 11.38
C VAL A 170 31.11 2.54 12.06
N PHE A 171 29.89 2.44 11.54
CA PHE A 171 28.72 3.02 12.18
C PHE A 171 27.80 1.90 12.67
N VAL A 172 27.27 2.04 13.87
CA VAL A 172 26.30 1.12 14.46
C VAL A 172 25.04 1.85 14.86
N ARG A 173 23.90 1.20 14.67
CA ARG A 173 22.61 1.64 15.20
C ARG A 173 21.92 0.46 15.86
N LEU A 174 20.98 0.74 16.75
CA LEU A 174 20.11 -0.32 17.27
C LEU A 174 19.32 -0.94 16.12
N GLY A 175 19.31 -2.27 16.07
CA GLY A 175 18.48 -3.00 15.12
C GLY A 175 17.01 -2.64 15.35
N LYS A 176 16.30 -2.28 14.28
CA LYS A 176 14.86 -2.06 14.35
C LYS A 176 14.15 -3.41 14.40
N PRO A 177 13.03 -3.53 15.13
CA PRO A 177 12.20 -4.72 15.01
C PRO A 177 11.71 -4.82 13.56
N HIS A 178 12.24 -5.79 12.81
CA HIS A 178 11.78 -6.17 11.47
C HIS A 178 10.77 -7.32 11.55
N ASP A 179 10.16 -7.52 12.73
CA ASP A 179 9.24 -8.61 12.91
C ASP A 179 8.11 -8.48 11.90
N ASN A 180 7.82 -9.59 11.22
CA ASN A 180 6.84 -9.81 10.16
C ASN A 180 5.39 -9.55 10.61
N ASP A 181 5.25 -8.83 11.71
CA ASP A 181 4.05 -8.66 12.45
C ASP A 181 3.53 -7.25 12.21
N TRP A 182 2.46 -7.18 11.42
CA TRP A 182 1.64 -5.98 11.44
C TRP A 182 1.10 -5.70 12.84
N LYS A 183 1.20 -6.65 13.77
CA LYS A 183 0.84 -6.41 15.17
C LYS A 183 1.85 -5.56 15.91
N ALA A 184 3.10 -5.49 15.45
CA ALA A 184 4.11 -4.59 16.03
C ALA A 184 4.10 -3.20 15.38
N LEU A 185 3.22 -2.98 14.38
CA LEU A 185 2.81 -1.62 14.01
C LEU A 185 2.05 -1.06 15.20
N ASP A 186 2.78 -0.43 16.11
CA ASP A 186 2.19 0.56 16.97
C ASP A 186 1.39 1.48 16.05
N ARG A 187 0.05 1.44 16.20
CA ARG A 187 -0.89 2.24 15.40
C ARG A 187 -0.51 3.72 15.44
N SER A 188 0.20 4.16 16.48
CA SER A 188 0.75 5.51 16.61
C SER A 188 1.88 5.83 15.61
N THR A 189 2.61 4.83 15.14
CA THR A 189 3.80 4.99 14.27
C THR A 189 3.53 4.71 12.80
N THR A 190 2.42 4.04 12.50
CA THR A 190 2.05 3.62 11.14
C THR A 190 0.55 3.79 10.86
N PRO A 191 0.01 5.00 11.00
CA PRO A 191 -1.41 5.25 10.90
C PRO A 191 -2.04 4.86 9.56
N LEU A 192 -1.31 5.02 8.45
CA LEU A 192 -1.80 4.67 7.11
C LEU A 192 -2.28 3.21 7.04
N LEU A 193 -1.47 2.35 7.63
CA LEU A 193 -1.54 0.90 7.56
C LEU A 193 -2.71 0.32 8.39
N THR A 194 -3.41 1.17 9.13
CA THR A 194 -4.65 0.82 9.82
C THR A 194 -5.88 0.92 8.93
N ARG A 195 -5.80 1.55 7.75
CA ARG A 195 -6.96 1.81 6.87
C ARG A 195 -7.27 0.62 5.97
N ALA A 196 -8.55 0.30 5.84
CA ALA A 196 -9.01 -0.83 5.02
C ALA A 196 -8.74 -0.63 3.50
N TRP A 197 -8.97 0.57 2.98
CA TRP A 197 -8.68 0.91 1.58
C TRP A 197 -7.19 0.67 1.23
N VAL A 198 -6.27 1.01 2.13
CA VAL A 198 -4.82 0.83 1.95
C VAL A 198 -4.42 -0.63 1.72
N TYR A 199 -5.24 -1.59 2.18
CA TYR A 199 -4.96 -3.00 1.99
C TYR A 199 -4.92 -3.39 0.50
N GLN A 200 -5.90 -2.94 -0.30
CA GLN A 200 -5.87 -3.18 -1.74
C GLN A 200 -4.84 -2.30 -2.45
N GLU A 201 -4.62 -1.06 -1.98
CA GLU A 201 -3.61 -0.15 -2.55
C GLU A 201 -2.22 -0.80 -2.51
N ARG A 202 -1.87 -1.41 -1.37
CA ARG A 202 -0.60 -2.10 -1.17
C ARG A 202 -0.49 -3.38 -2.01
N LEU A 203 -1.49 -4.27 -1.90
CA LEU A 203 -1.42 -5.62 -2.48
C LEU A 203 -1.53 -5.61 -4.01
N LEU A 204 -2.27 -4.67 -4.59
CA LEU A 204 -2.48 -4.61 -6.04
C LEU A 204 -1.40 -3.84 -6.78
N SER A 205 -0.77 -2.83 -6.15
CA SER A 205 0.36 -2.11 -6.77
C SER A 205 1.48 -3.09 -7.13
N ALA A 206 2.17 -2.96 -8.26
CA ALA A 206 3.34 -3.82 -8.52
C ALA A 206 4.54 -3.48 -7.61
N ARG A 207 4.72 -2.19 -7.27
CA ARG A 207 5.80 -1.67 -6.42
C ARG A 207 5.26 -0.68 -5.40
N VAL A 208 5.71 -0.79 -4.16
CA VAL A 208 5.38 0.12 -3.06
C VAL A 208 6.68 0.53 -2.38
N LEU A 209 6.89 1.84 -2.25
CA LEU A 209 7.94 2.42 -1.42
C LEU A 209 7.29 3.09 -0.21
N SER A 210 7.47 2.47 0.95
CA SER A 210 6.90 2.88 2.22
C SER A 210 7.86 3.77 2.99
N PHE A 211 7.43 4.99 3.27
CA PHE A 211 8.10 5.95 4.15
C PHE A 211 7.58 5.75 5.58
N THR A 212 8.27 4.91 6.34
CA THR A 212 7.93 4.64 7.74
C THR A 212 8.56 5.67 8.68
N ALA A 213 8.27 5.59 9.98
CA ALA A 213 8.88 6.46 10.97
C ALA A 213 10.41 6.33 11.05
N THR A 214 10.95 5.14 10.74
CA THR A 214 12.36 4.82 11.02
C THR A 214 13.20 4.48 9.79
N GLU A 215 12.59 3.91 8.76
CA GLU A 215 13.31 3.53 7.54
C GLU A 215 12.40 3.41 6.31
N LEU A 216 13.02 3.36 5.14
CA LEU A 216 12.33 3.03 3.90
C LEU A 216 12.15 1.52 3.78
N VAL A 217 10.95 1.10 3.40
CA VAL A 217 10.63 -0.30 3.10
C VAL A 217 10.15 -0.40 1.66
N TRP A 218 10.71 -1.36 0.92
CA TRP A 218 10.35 -1.69 -0.45
C TRP A 218 9.56 -2.98 -0.49
N GLU A 219 8.45 -2.97 -1.22
CA GLU A 219 7.69 -4.18 -1.53
C GLU A 219 7.34 -4.21 -3.03
N CYS A 220 7.71 -5.28 -3.70
CA CYS A 220 7.21 -5.61 -5.03
C CYS A 220 6.55 -7.00 -5.05
N THR A 221 6.15 -7.48 -6.22
CA THR A 221 5.47 -8.79 -6.35
C THR A 221 6.39 -9.97 -6.04
N GLU A 222 7.71 -9.78 -6.06
CA GLU A 222 8.70 -10.85 -5.87
C GLU A 222 9.68 -10.64 -4.70
N ASP A 223 9.74 -9.45 -4.14
CA ASP A 223 10.76 -9.09 -3.14
C ASP A 223 10.25 -8.05 -2.17
N THR A 224 10.73 -8.16 -0.93
CA THR A 224 10.47 -7.23 0.17
C THR A 224 11.81 -6.96 0.87
N THR A 225 12.19 -5.70 1.00
CA THR A 225 13.46 -5.30 1.61
C THR A 225 13.33 -3.94 2.31
N CYS A 226 14.31 -3.58 3.15
CA CYS A 226 14.34 -2.36 3.97
C CYS A 226 15.69 -1.65 3.77
N GLN A 227 15.78 -0.38 4.19
CA GLN A 227 17.05 0.34 4.27
C GLN A 227 18.09 -0.35 5.19
N CYS A 228 17.63 -1.21 6.11
CA CYS A 228 18.45 -1.98 7.02
C CYS A 228 19.23 -3.13 6.41
N VAL A 229 18.75 -3.71 5.30
CA VAL A 229 19.38 -4.87 4.67
C VAL A 229 20.55 -4.37 3.84
N LEU A 230 21.76 -4.74 4.27
CA LEU A 230 22.98 -4.52 3.52
C LEU A 230 22.86 -5.28 2.20
N ASP A 231 22.93 -4.55 1.08
CA ASP A 231 22.91 -5.15 -0.26
C ASP A 231 24.05 -6.18 -0.38
N ASN A 232 23.72 -7.38 -0.90
CA ASN A 232 24.63 -8.50 -1.19
C ASN A 232 25.78 -8.18 -2.18
N HIS A 233 25.97 -6.91 -2.54
CA HIS A 233 26.80 -6.47 -3.65
C HIS A 233 28.02 -5.64 -3.25
N THR A 234 28.33 -5.49 -1.95
CA THR A 234 29.67 -5.04 -1.56
C THR A 234 30.65 -6.19 -1.87
N PRO A 235 31.54 -6.06 -2.88
CA PRO A 235 32.49 -7.13 -3.19
C PRO A 235 33.36 -7.37 -1.96
N GLY A 236 33.33 -8.58 -1.39
CA GLY A 236 34.08 -8.92 -0.18
C GLY A 236 33.33 -8.77 1.16
N ALA A 237 32.03 -8.44 1.16
CA ALA A 237 31.23 -8.55 2.38
C ALA A 237 31.21 -10.01 2.88
N PRO A 238 31.60 -10.29 4.13
CA PRO A 238 31.57 -11.64 4.67
C PRO A 238 30.14 -12.20 4.63
N ALA A 239 29.96 -13.42 4.12
CA ALA A 239 28.66 -14.09 4.01
C ALA A 239 27.89 -14.24 5.34
N HIS A 240 28.54 -13.99 6.49
CA HIS A 240 27.92 -13.98 7.82
C HIS A 240 27.39 -12.60 8.26
N LEU A 241 27.88 -11.51 7.67
CA LEU A 241 27.33 -10.15 7.83
C LEU A 241 26.21 -9.88 6.81
N VAL A 242 26.21 -10.65 5.74
CA VAL A 242 25.06 -10.77 4.84
C VAL A 242 23.93 -11.36 5.65
N SER A 243 22.93 -10.53 5.91
CA SER A 243 21.80 -10.97 6.69
C SER A 243 21.02 -12.03 5.91
N LYS A 244 21.09 -13.30 6.36
CA LYS A 244 20.17 -14.38 5.95
C LYS A 244 18.75 -14.13 6.50
N TRP A 245 18.25 -12.89 6.44
CA TRP A 245 16.86 -12.60 6.69
C TRP A 245 16.08 -12.98 5.45
N HIS A 246 15.88 -14.28 5.29
CA HIS A 246 14.75 -14.76 4.52
C HIS A 246 13.51 -14.35 5.31
N TRP A 247 12.62 -13.57 4.70
CA TRP A 247 11.22 -13.52 5.10
C TRP A 247 10.80 -14.95 5.47
N PRO A 248 10.27 -15.24 6.68
CA PRO A 248 10.01 -16.61 7.08
C PRO A 248 9.17 -17.28 6.00
N SER A 249 9.72 -18.36 5.46
CA SER A 249 9.00 -19.33 4.66
C SER A 249 7.74 -19.70 5.44
N ILE A 250 6.58 -19.12 5.07
CA ILE A 250 5.15 -19.55 5.08
C ILE A 250 4.64 -20.47 6.23
N ALA A 251 5.48 -20.85 7.18
CA ALA A 251 5.26 -21.91 8.14
C ALA A 251 5.29 -21.29 9.53
N HIS A 252 4.12 -21.29 10.15
CA HIS A 252 3.85 -21.02 11.56
C HIS A 252 3.81 -19.56 11.98
N GLU A 253 2.66 -18.92 11.74
CA GLU A 253 1.78 -18.38 12.80
C GLU A 253 0.57 -17.67 12.18
N GLU A 254 -0.63 -17.90 12.76
CA GLU A 254 -1.99 -17.51 12.30
C GLU A 254 -2.26 -16.00 12.24
N GLN A 255 -1.21 -15.19 12.14
CA GLN A 255 -1.24 -13.85 12.72
C GLN A 255 -0.23 -12.88 12.07
N THR A 256 0.54 -13.28 11.05
CA THR A 256 1.48 -12.40 10.30
C THR A 256 0.78 -11.60 9.20
N VAL A 257 1.35 -10.46 8.74
CA VAL A 257 0.86 -9.73 7.53
C VAL A 257 0.88 -10.69 6.35
N TYR A 258 -0.14 -10.67 5.49
CA TYR A 258 -0.14 -11.46 4.28
C TYR A 258 0.93 -10.86 3.37
N PRO A 259 2.03 -11.59 3.13
CA PRO A 259 3.14 -11.02 2.40
C PRO A 259 2.68 -10.79 0.97
N LYS A 260 2.94 -9.60 0.43
CA LYS A 260 2.58 -9.27 -0.96
C LYS A 260 3.13 -10.30 -1.95
N LYS A 261 4.37 -10.73 -1.74
CA LYS A 261 4.99 -11.82 -2.49
C LYS A 261 4.20 -13.13 -2.45
N VAL A 262 3.61 -13.49 -1.30
CA VAL A 262 2.77 -14.70 -1.18
C VAL A 262 1.49 -14.54 -2.00
N PHE A 263 0.86 -13.36 -1.97
CA PHE A 263 -0.29 -13.05 -2.83
C PHE A 263 0.06 -13.19 -4.31
N SER A 264 1.13 -12.51 -4.74
CA SER A 264 1.55 -12.52 -6.13
C SER A 264 1.98 -13.92 -6.59
N ASN A 265 2.72 -14.67 -5.77
CA ASN A 265 3.09 -16.04 -6.07
C ASN A 265 1.86 -16.94 -6.24
N LEU A 266 0.84 -16.78 -5.39
CA LEU A 266 -0.41 -17.53 -5.52
C LEU A 266 -1.10 -17.25 -6.87
N LEU A 267 -1.17 -15.98 -7.28
CA LEU A 267 -1.82 -15.58 -8.53
C LEU A 267 -1.04 -16.02 -9.79
N LEU A 268 0.29 -16.04 -9.71
CA LEU A 268 1.17 -16.37 -10.84
C LEU A 268 1.57 -17.86 -10.89
N SER A 269 1.14 -18.66 -9.92
CA SER A 269 1.51 -20.08 -9.84
C SER A 269 0.94 -20.89 -11.01
N THR A 270 1.82 -21.63 -11.68
CA THR A 270 1.48 -22.59 -12.73
C THR A 270 2.06 -23.98 -12.38
N PRO A 271 1.24 -25.04 -12.24
CA PRO A 271 -0.22 -25.06 -12.41
C PRO A 271 -0.95 -24.26 -11.31
N THR A 272 -2.23 -23.94 -11.58
CA THR A 272 -3.08 -23.21 -10.63
C THR A 272 -3.08 -23.90 -9.26
N PRO A 273 -2.94 -23.15 -8.14
CA PRO A 273 -2.91 -23.71 -6.79
C PRO A 273 -4.14 -24.56 -6.47
N SER A 274 -4.04 -25.50 -5.54
CA SER A 274 -5.18 -26.36 -5.14
C SER A 274 -6.31 -25.55 -4.50
N LEU A 275 -7.53 -26.10 -4.48
CA LEU A 275 -8.68 -25.44 -3.85
C LEU A 275 -8.38 -25.05 -2.38
N GLN A 276 -7.75 -25.97 -1.63
CA GLN A 276 -7.39 -25.75 -0.24
C GLN A 276 -6.40 -24.58 -0.06
N GLN A 277 -5.40 -24.46 -0.95
CA GLN A 277 -4.45 -23.34 -0.93
C GLN A 277 -5.15 -22.01 -1.23
N ARG A 278 -6.05 -21.98 -2.22
CA ARG A 278 -6.84 -20.78 -2.56
C ARG A 278 -7.80 -20.39 -1.43
N MET A 279 -8.39 -21.35 -0.74
CA MET A 279 -9.22 -21.11 0.46
C MET A 279 -8.41 -20.49 1.59
N HIS A 280 -7.29 -21.11 1.96
CA HIS A 280 -6.43 -20.61 3.03
C HIS A 280 -5.92 -19.19 2.74
N ALA A 281 -5.54 -18.92 1.48
CA ALA A 281 -5.15 -17.59 1.06
C ALA A 281 -6.29 -16.58 1.24
N TRP A 282 -7.51 -16.91 0.83
CA TRP A 282 -8.67 -16.05 1.01
C TRP A 282 -8.96 -15.77 2.50
N TYR A 283 -8.93 -16.80 3.34
CA TYR A 283 -9.15 -16.65 4.78
C TYR A 283 -8.11 -15.75 5.44
N ASN A 284 -6.83 -15.91 5.08
CA ASN A 284 -5.77 -15.04 5.59
C ASN A 284 -5.97 -13.58 5.14
N LEU A 285 -6.35 -13.38 3.87
CA LEU A 285 -6.63 -12.04 3.34
C LEU A 285 -7.79 -11.37 4.10
N VAL A 286 -8.89 -12.10 4.30
CA VAL A 286 -10.10 -11.60 4.97
C VAL A 286 -9.89 -11.39 6.46
N ASN A 287 -9.16 -12.28 7.15
CA ASN A 287 -8.83 -12.14 8.56
C ASN A 287 -8.08 -10.82 8.83
N GLN A 288 -7.04 -10.54 8.06
CA GLN A 288 -6.27 -9.30 8.19
C GLN A 288 -7.07 -8.07 7.80
N TYR A 289 -7.83 -8.16 6.72
CA TYR A 289 -8.67 -7.06 6.26
C TYR A 289 -9.76 -6.69 7.29
N SER A 290 -10.35 -7.68 7.96
CA SER A 290 -11.52 -7.50 8.84
C SER A 290 -11.24 -6.63 10.07
N VAL A 291 -9.98 -6.46 10.47
CA VAL A 291 -9.57 -5.62 11.60
C VAL A 291 -9.12 -4.20 11.21
N LEU A 292 -9.15 -3.87 9.92
CA LEU A 292 -8.78 -2.55 9.42
C LEU A 292 -9.93 -1.55 9.56
N HIS A 293 -9.56 -0.29 9.71
CA HIS A 293 -10.48 0.83 9.93
C HIS A 293 -11.09 1.34 8.61
N LEU A 294 -12.40 1.53 8.61
CA LEU A 294 -13.17 2.17 7.55
C LEU A 294 -13.79 3.47 8.06
N SER A 295 -13.67 4.55 7.29
CA SER A 295 -14.39 5.79 7.58
C SER A 295 -15.89 5.64 7.34
N TYR A 296 -16.27 4.85 6.32
CA TYR A 296 -17.64 4.48 6.02
C TYR A 296 -17.76 2.97 6.03
N GLY A 297 -18.48 2.43 7.02
CA GLY A 297 -18.64 0.99 7.16
C GLY A 297 -19.19 0.31 5.91
N THR A 298 -20.07 0.99 5.16
CA THR A 298 -20.65 0.52 3.89
C THR A 298 -19.63 0.13 2.84
N ASP A 299 -18.41 0.66 2.91
CA ASP A 299 -17.36 0.43 1.90
C ASP A 299 -16.65 -0.92 2.10
N LYS A 300 -17.03 -1.73 3.10
CA LYS A 300 -16.28 -2.92 3.49
C LYS A 300 -16.03 -3.93 2.37
N LEU A 301 -16.99 -4.19 1.49
CA LEU A 301 -16.75 -5.06 0.34
C LEU A 301 -16.11 -4.31 -0.84
N MET A 302 -16.39 -3.02 -0.96
CA MET A 302 -15.85 -2.17 -2.03
C MET A 302 -14.33 -2.01 -1.90
N ALA A 303 -13.84 -1.74 -0.69
CA ALA A 303 -12.42 -1.59 -0.37
C ALA A 303 -11.62 -2.91 -0.51
N LEU A 304 -12.29 -4.06 -0.61
CA LEU A 304 -11.68 -5.37 -0.88
C LEU A 304 -11.90 -5.86 -2.32
N SER A 305 -12.74 -5.18 -3.10
CA SER A 305 -13.25 -5.68 -4.38
C SER A 305 -12.17 -5.95 -5.42
N GLY A 306 -11.10 -5.15 -5.45
CA GLY A 306 -9.96 -5.39 -6.34
C GLY A 306 -9.23 -6.69 -6.02
N ILE A 307 -8.99 -6.98 -4.74
CA ILE A 307 -8.38 -8.24 -4.29
C ILE A 307 -9.31 -9.41 -4.60
N ALA A 308 -10.62 -9.27 -4.38
CA ALA A 308 -11.60 -10.28 -4.73
C ALA A 308 -11.60 -10.59 -6.24
N LYS A 309 -11.47 -9.56 -7.09
CA LYS A 309 -11.39 -9.70 -8.55
C LYS A 309 -10.14 -10.50 -8.98
N GLU A 310 -8.98 -10.22 -8.39
CA GLU A 310 -7.76 -11.01 -8.67
C GLU A 310 -7.88 -12.45 -8.17
N MET A 311 -8.45 -12.68 -6.99
CA MET A 311 -8.74 -14.03 -6.49
C MET A 311 -9.72 -14.80 -7.39
N HIS A 312 -10.68 -14.11 -8.00
CA HIS A 312 -11.60 -14.72 -8.96
C HIS A 312 -10.88 -15.23 -10.21
N ARG A 313 -9.75 -14.63 -10.62
CA ARG A 313 -8.97 -15.11 -11.79
C ARG A 313 -8.45 -16.53 -11.60
N ILE A 314 -8.04 -16.87 -10.37
CA ILE A 314 -7.62 -18.22 -9.99
C ILE A 314 -8.77 -19.10 -9.47
N ARG A 315 -10.00 -18.57 -9.46
CA ARG A 315 -11.26 -19.22 -9.05
C ARG A 315 -12.37 -18.97 -10.08
N SER A 316 -12.03 -19.01 -11.36
CA SER A 316 -12.90 -18.52 -12.44
C SER A 316 -14.17 -19.35 -12.65
N SER A 317 -14.20 -20.59 -12.15
CA SER A 317 -15.34 -21.50 -12.24
C SER A 317 -16.40 -21.33 -11.13
N THR A 318 -16.24 -20.36 -10.22
CA THR A 318 -17.13 -20.17 -9.06
C THR A 318 -17.60 -18.73 -8.94
N ARG A 319 -18.73 -18.53 -8.26
CA ARG A 319 -19.28 -17.20 -8.01
C ARG A 319 -18.75 -16.62 -6.70
N TYR A 320 -18.46 -15.32 -6.71
CA TYR A 320 -18.19 -14.55 -5.51
C TYR A 320 -19.51 -14.10 -4.86
N LEU A 321 -19.69 -14.41 -3.58
CA LEU A 321 -20.93 -14.22 -2.83
C LEU A 321 -20.66 -13.36 -1.59
N ALA A 322 -20.69 -12.03 -1.78
CA ALA A 322 -20.61 -11.04 -0.70
C ALA A 322 -19.49 -11.30 0.33
N GLY A 323 -18.27 -11.61 -0.12
CA GLY A 323 -17.15 -11.95 0.77
C GLY A 323 -16.79 -13.43 0.83
N LEU A 324 -17.63 -14.30 0.27
CA LEU A 324 -17.46 -15.76 0.26
C LEU A 324 -17.37 -16.30 -1.18
N TRP A 325 -17.06 -17.59 -1.33
CA TRP A 325 -17.01 -18.27 -2.63
C TRP A 325 -17.98 -19.45 -2.68
N GLU A 326 -18.68 -19.62 -3.80
CA GLU A 326 -19.70 -20.65 -3.94
C GLU A 326 -19.16 -22.09 -3.85
N ASP A 327 -17.98 -22.36 -4.41
CA ASP A 327 -17.32 -23.67 -4.38
C ASP A 327 -16.80 -24.04 -2.97
N THR A 328 -16.76 -23.07 -2.05
CA THR A 328 -16.35 -23.27 -0.66
C THR A 328 -17.37 -22.73 0.32
N LEU A 329 -18.62 -22.56 -0.12
CA LEU A 329 -19.64 -21.87 0.67
C LEU A 329 -19.91 -22.54 2.02
N LEU A 330 -19.93 -23.88 2.07
CA LEU A 330 -20.19 -24.61 3.31
C LEU A 330 -19.14 -24.30 4.40
N PRO A 331 -17.82 -24.50 4.17
CA PRO A 331 -16.81 -24.09 5.15
C PRO A 331 -16.71 -22.57 5.32
N ASP A 332 -16.95 -21.77 4.27
CA ASP A 332 -16.96 -20.31 4.35
C ASP A 332 -18.05 -19.79 5.31
N LEU A 333 -19.22 -20.46 5.39
CA LEU A 333 -20.31 -20.15 6.32
C LEU A 333 -20.01 -20.55 7.77
N CYS A 334 -18.96 -21.34 8.01
CA CYS A 334 -18.51 -21.71 9.35
C CYS A 334 -17.56 -20.67 9.99
N TRP A 335 -17.42 -19.49 9.38
CA TRP A 335 -16.65 -18.40 9.96
C TRP A 335 -17.15 -18.06 11.36
N ASN A 336 -16.24 -17.69 12.24
CA ASN A 336 -16.57 -17.21 13.58
C ASN A 336 -16.01 -15.81 13.79
N SER A 337 -16.62 -15.09 14.74
CA SER A 337 -16.08 -13.81 15.22
C SER A 337 -15.25 -14.07 16.47
N SER A 338 -13.94 -13.82 16.38
CA SER A 338 -13.10 -13.82 17.57
C SER A 338 -13.17 -12.45 18.24
N ASN A 339 -13.71 -12.40 19.47
CA ASN A 339 -13.75 -11.19 20.30
C ASN A 339 -12.37 -10.88 20.95
N LYS A 340 -11.33 -11.63 20.60
CA LYS A 340 -9.99 -11.50 21.18
C LYS A 340 -9.21 -10.42 20.44
N GLY A 341 -9.36 -9.17 20.88
CA GLY A 341 -8.39 -8.10 20.62
C GLY A 341 -8.97 -6.81 20.06
N THR A 342 -9.00 -5.80 20.93
CA THR A 342 -9.19 -4.36 20.69
C THR A 342 -10.51 -3.93 20.07
N SER A 343 -11.24 -3.08 20.79
CA SER A 343 -12.32 -2.26 20.25
C SER A 343 -11.85 -1.60 18.96
N ASN A 344 -12.46 -1.98 17.83
CA ASN A 344 -12.36 -1.17 16.62
C ASN A 344 -13.04 0.17 16.94
N ASN A 345 -12.25 1.21 17.16
CA ASN A 345 -12.72 2.60 17.24
C ASN A 345 -13.20 3.14 15.86
N GLY A 346 -13.57 2.25 14.94
CA GLY A 346 -14.25 2.64 13.71
C GLY A 346 -15.67 3.07 14.04
N THR A 347 -16.25 3.92 13.19
CA THR A 347 -17.68 4.20 13.28
C THR A 347 -18.43 2.90 13.03
N ALA A 348 -18.98 2.32 14.09
CA ALA A 348 -19.89 1.18 13.97
C ALA A 348 -20.94 1.52 12.92
N LEU A 349 -21.29 0.52 12.10
CA LEU A 349 -22.39 0.59 11.14
C LEU A 349 -23.59 1.28 11.81
N LYS A 350 -24.07 2.40 11.24
CA LYS A 350 -25.23 3.08 11.83
C LYS A 350 -26.40 2.10 11.83
N SER A 351 -27.21 2.14 12.89
CA SER A 351 -28.39 1.29 13.00
C SER A 351 -29.27 1.43 11.76
N GLY A 352 -29.49 0.32 11.03
CA GLY A 352 -30.34 0.26 9.84
C GLY A 352 -29.65 0.43 8.48
N GLU A 353 -28.35 0.73 8.41
CA GLU A 353 -27.63 0.76 7.13
C GLU A 353 -27.32 -0.67 6.64
N TYR A 354 -27.66 -0.97 5.39
CA TYR A 354 -27.32 -2.25 4.76
C TYR A 354 -25.90 -2.20 4.19
N ARG A 355 -25.10 -3.23 4.49
CA ARG A 355 -23.72 -3.38 3.99
C ARG A 355 -23.51 -4.72 3.28
N ALA A 356 -23.95 -5.80 3.90
CA ALA A 356 -23.83 -7.16 3.38
C ALA A 356 -24.94 -8.05 3.98
N PRO A 357 -25.24 -9.22 3.36
CA PRO A 357 -26.14 -10.20 3.93
C PRO A 357 -25.68 -10.69 5.31
N SER A 358 -26.62 -11.04 6.19
CA SER A 358 -26.33 -11.43 7.59
C SER A 358 -25.45 -12.68 7.74
N TRP A 359 -25.39 -13.54 6.72
CA TRP A 359 -24.53 -14.72 6.69
C TRP A 359 -23.08 -14.42 6.28
N SER A 360 -22.79 -13.21 5.80
CA SER A 360 -21.44 -12.79 5.43
C SER A 360 -20.71 -12.20 6.64
N TRP A 361 -19.42 -12.52 6.76
CA TRP A 361 -18.52 -11.88 7.71
C TRP A 361 -18.43 -10.36 7.53
N ALA A 362 -18.69 -9.85 6.32
CA ALA A 362 -18.66 -8.43 6.03
C ALA A 362 -19.81 -7.66 6.71
N ALA A 363 -20.85 -8.34 7.20
CA ALA A 363 -21.97 -7.71 7.91
C ALA A 363 -21.59 -7.17 9.30
N VAL A 364 -20.49 -7.63 9.89
CA VAL A 364 -20.03 -7.23 11.23
C VAL A 364 -18.64 -6.61 11.21
N ASP A 365 -18.23 -5.90 12.26
CA ASP A 365 -16.91 -5.26 12.40
C ASP A 365 -15.94 -6.04 13.30
N HIS A 366 -16.13 -7.35 13.36
CA HIS A 366 -15.29 -8.29 14.09
C HIS A 366 -14.20 -8.93 13.20
N ARG A 367 -13.15 -9.45 13.84
CA ARG A 367 -12.14 -10.27 13.16
C ARG A 367 -12.77 -11.57 12.65
N PHE A 368 -12.55 -11.86 11.37
CA PHE A 368 -12.85 -13.14 10.75
C PHE A 368 -11.90 -14.22 11.27
N GLY A 369 -12.43 -15.38 11.66
CA GLY A 369 -11.65 -16.54 12.08
C GLY A 369 -12.40 -17.85 11.91
#